data_AF-A0A672GDP7-F1
#
_entry.id   AF-A0A672GDP7-F1
#
_cell.length_a   1.000
_cell.length_b   1.000
_cell.length_c   1.000
_cell.angle_alpha   90.00
_cell.angle_beta   90.00
_cell.angle_gamma   90.00
#
_symmetry.space_group_name_H-M   'P 1'
#
loop_
_entity.id
_entity.type
_entity.pdbx_description
1 polymer ?
#
loop_
_entity_poly.entity_id
_entity_poly.type
_entity_poly.pdbx_seq_one_letter_code
_entity_poly.pdbx_strand_id
1 'polypeptide(L)'
;MGDKPYPECSAQELFDEFVSASTCRAALRSFGQLCEHLQLDRATASRPLYRPIKRRLNYWKANALWAKLDRRAAQHEALGARACSNTTCVVIGAGPCGLRTAVELGFMGARVVLVEKRDSFSRNNVLHLWPFTIHDLRGLGAKKFYGKFCAGSIDHISQSELRSLVLLKVALLLGVEVHVNVEFKRLVEPPKDQQKHKVGWRMEVSPKSHPVSQLEFDVVIGADGRRNTLPGFRRKEFRGKLAIAITANFKNRNTTAEAKVEEISGVAFIFNQRFFQDLRQETGLRRHWAAPLPGERGPECIAGVRPQGRRLLDQSPAAVSGLRHESLRPAGRGHV
;
A
#
# COMPACT_ATOMS: atom_id res chain seq x y z
N MET A 1 27.01 34.72 26.34
CA MET A 1 26.48 33.41 25.93
C MET A 1 25.45 33.67 24.86
N GLY A 2 25.79 33.39 23.60
CA GLY A 2 24.89 33.60 22.47
C GLY A 2 24.00 32.38 22.31
N ASP A 3 22.74 32.52 22.69
CA ASP A 3 21.70 31.58 22.28
C ASP A 3 21.54 31.70 20.76
N LYS A 4 21.97 30.65 20.04
CA LYS A 4 21.63 30.48 18.63
C LYS A 4 20.11 30.26 18.56
N PRO A 5 19.36 31.07 17.80
CA PRO A 5 17.97 30.73 17.54
C PRO A 5 17.95 29.46 16.69
N TYR A 6 17.16 28.48 17.12
CA TYR A 6 16.78 27.33 16.30
C TYR A 6 16.30 27.85 14.93
N PRO A 7 16.71 27.26 13.80
CA PRO A 7 16.28 27.77 12.50
C PRO A 7 14.76 27.66 12.40
N GLU A 8 14.08 28.78 12.16
CA GLU A 8 12.67 28.81 11.78
C GLU A 8 12.52 28.01 10.48
N CYS A 9 12.15 26.73 10.60
CA CYS A 9 11.91 25.87 9.45
C CYS A 9 10.72 26.44 8.69
N SER A 10 10.92 26.79 7.42
CA SER A 10 9.89 27.38 6.58
C SER A 10 8.78 26.36 6.30
N ALA A 11 7.53 26.80 6.17
CA ALA A 11 6.40 25.93 5.83
C ALA A 11 6.64 25.10 4.54
N GLN A 12 7.46 25.64 3.62
CA GLN A 12 7.87 24.98 2.38
C GLN A 12 8.79 23.78 2.63
N GLU A 13 9.74 23.89 3.58
CA GLU A 13 10.63 22.80 3.97
C GLU A 13 9.87 21.66 4.64
N LEU A 14 8.96 21.98 5.57
CA LEU A 14 8.08 20.98 6.21
C LEU A 14 7.21 20.25 5.18
N PHE A 15 6.73 20.96 4.16
CA PHE A 15 5.99 20.35 3.06
C PHE A 15 6.87 19.43 2.19
N ASP A 16 8.10 19.85 1.88
CA ASP A 16 9.05 19.01 1.15
C ASP A 16 9.48 17.77 1.96
N GLU A 17 9.63 17.89 3.29
CA GLU A 17 9.87 16.76 4.19
C GLU A 17 8.69 15.80 4.18
N PHE A 18 7.46 16.30 4.29
CA PHE A 18 6.24 15.49 4.16
C PHE A 18 6.17 14.76 2.80
N VAL A 19 6.47 15.46 1.70
CA VAL A 19 6.46 14.86 0.35
C VAL A 19 7.55 13.81 0.20
N SER A 20 8.73 14.00 0.80
CA SER A 20 9.87 13.08 0.71
C SER A 20 9.88 11.95 1.75
N ALA A 21 9.08 12.06 2.81
CA ALA A 21 9.00 11.06 3.87
C ALA A 21 8.76 9.66 3.32
N SER A 22 9.60 8.69 3.70
CA SER A 22 9.57 7.30 3.20
C SER A 22 8.90 6.31 4.15
N THR A 23 8.59 6.73 5.38
CA THR A 23 7.97 5.87 6.39
C THR A 23 6.64 6.47 6.85
N CYS A 24 5.73 5.62 7.33
CA CYS A 24 4.44 6.04 7.86
C CYS A 24 4.61 7.03 9.04
N ARG A 25 5.48 6.71 9.99
CA ARG A 25 5.77 7.58 11.14
C ARG A 25 6.35 8.94 10.72
N ALA A 26 7.28 8.96 9.77
CA ALA A 26 7.82 10.23 9.26
C ALA A 26 6.72 11.05 8.58
N ALA A 27 5.91 10.45 7.71
CA ALA A 27 4.83 11.16 7.03
C ALA A 27 3.81 11.76 8.03
N LEU A 28 3.43 11.01 9.08
CA LEU A 28 2.53 11.52 10.12
C LEU A 28 3.16 12.65 10.95
N ARG A 29 4.44 12.53 11.30
CA ARG A 29 5.18 13.54 12.07
C ARG A 29 5.33 14.84 11.28
N SER A 30 5.91 14.79 10.08
CA SER A 30 6.16 15.98 9.26
C SER A 30 4.84 16.66 8.88
N PHE A 31 3.75 15.89 8.67
CA PHE A 31 2.41 16.46 8.47
C PHE A 31 1.87 17.17 9.72
N GLY A 32 2.05 16.58 10.91
CA GLY A 32 1.68 17.21 12.18
C GLY A 32 2.39 18.55 12.38
N GLN A 33 3.71 18.58 12.18
CA GLN A 33 4.53 19.79 12.26
C GLN A 33 4.11 20.84 11.23
N LEU A 34 3.79 20.43 10.00
CA LEU A 34 3.25 21.32 8.97
C LEU A 34 1.91 21.95 9.39
N CYS A 35 0.98 21.14 9.93
CA CYS A 35 -0.30 21.66 10.42
C CYS A 35 -0.12 22.64 11.59
N GLU A 36 0.77 22.34 12.54
CA GLU A 36 1.08 23.20 13.68
C GLU A 36 1.69 24.53 13.23
N HIS A 37 2.69 24.49 12.35
CA HIS A 37 3.32 25.70 11.81
C HIS A 37 2.34 26.56 11.00
N LEU A 38 1.44 25.92 10.24
CA LEU A 38 0.37 26.62 9.51
C LEU A 38 -0.81 27.04 10.42
N GLN A 39 -0.76 26.76 11.74
CA GLN A 39 -1.81 27.06 12.72
C GLN A 39 -3.18 26.47 12.33
N LEU A 40 -3.18 25.24 11.79
CA LEU A 40 -4.37 24.52 11.38
C LEU A 40 -4.82 23.58 12.49
N ASP A 41 -5.97 23.87 13.09
CA ASP A 41 -6.64 22.92 13.96
C ASP A 41 -7.28 21.81 13.11
N ARG A 42 -6.74 20.60 13.21
CA ARG A 42 -7.19 19.42 12.47
C ARG A 42 -8.61 18.99 12.84
N ALA A 43 -9.11 19.36 14.01
CA ALA A 43 -10.46 19.01 14.46
C ALA A 43 -11.54 19.95 13.89
N THR A 44 -11.23 21.24 13.79
CA THR A 44 -12.21 22.28 13.40
C THR A 44 -12.02 22.82 11.98
N ALA A 45 -10.88 22.55 11.34
CA ALA A 45 -10.60 23.04 10.00
C ALA A 45 -11.63 22.55 8.97
N SER A 46 -11.94 23.44 8.02
CA SER A 46 -12.82 23.09 6.91
C SER A 46 -12.23 21.96 6.07
N ARG A 47 -13.04 20.93 5.86
CA ARG A 47 -12.69 19.79 5.02
C ARG A 47 -13.06 20.09 3.56
N PRO A 48 -12.28 19.61 2.58
CA PRO A 48 -11.02 18.89 2.75
C PRO A 48 -9.86 19.80 3.19
N LEU A 49 -8.98 19.28 4.07
CA LEU A 49 -7.93 20.05 4.77
C LEU A 49 -6.88 20.68 3.83
N TYR A 50 -6.74 20.17 2.60
CA TYR A 50 -5.79 20.71 1.64
C TYR A 50 -6.16 22.12 1.18
N ARG A 51 -7.45 22.53 1.25
CA ARG A 51 -7.90 23.88 0.88
C ARG A 51 -7.33 24.96 1.79
N PRO A 52 -7.47 24.87 3.13
CA PRO A 52 -6.82 25.83 4.02
C PRO A 52 -5.28 25.72 3.99
N ILE A 53 -4.70 24.52 3.82
CA ILE A 53 -3.25 24.37 3.61
C ILE A 53 -2.80 25.16 2.37
N LYS A 54 -3.49 24.99 1.23
CA LYS A 54 -3.20 25.69 -0.03
C LYS A 54 -3.23 27.21 0.13
N ARG A 55 -4.16 27.75 0.93
CA ARG A 55 -4.26 29.21 1.17
C ARG A 55 -3.10 29.75 1.99
N ARG A 56 -2.59 28.97 2.94
CA ARG A 56 -1.52 29.37 3.87
C ARG A 56 -0.12 28.99 3.37
N LEU A 57 -0.02 28.05 2.42
CA LEU A 57 1.23 27.59 1.82
C LEU A 57 1.40 28.18 0.41
N ASN A 58 2.07 29.32 0.32
CA ASN A 58 2.49 29.87 -0.98
C ASN A 58 3.75 29.11 -1.48
N TYR A 59 3.52 28.04 -2.25
CA TYR A 59 4.62 27.19 -2.73
C TYR A 59 4.40 26.62 -4.13
N TRP A 60 5.24 27.04 -5.08
CA TRP A 60 5.13 26.65 -6.49
C TRP A 60 5.20 25.14 -6.72
N LYS A 61 6.03 24.43 -5.94
CA LYS A 61 6.18 22.96 -6.06
C LYS A 61 4.90 22.22 -5.71
N ALA A 62 3.98 22.82 -4.96
CA ALA A 62 2.73 22.21 -4.52
C ALA A 62 1.56 22.49 -5.49
N ASN A 63 1.65 23.51 -6.35
CA ASN A 63 0.56 23.95 -7.24
C ASN A 63 0.04 22.84 -8.16
N ALA A 64 0.93 22.02 -8.74
CA ALA A 64 0.53 20.91 -9.60
C ALA A 64 -0.24 19.81 -8.85
N LEU A 65 0.05 19.61 -7.55
CA LEU A 65 -0.70 18.70 -6.69
C LEU A 65 -2.08 19.29 -6.38
N TRP A 66 -2.14 20.58 -6.04
CA TRP A 66 -3.39 21.28 -5.76
C TRP A 66 -4.35 21.24 -6.95
N ALA A 67 -3.87 21.52 -8.16
CA ALA A 67 -4.70 21.46 -9.36
C ALA A 67 -5.33 20.07 -9.60
N LYS A 68 -4.60 19.00 -9.26
CA LYS A 68 -5.09 17.62 -9.36
C LYS A 68 -6.17 17.31 -8.32
N LEU A 69 -5.92 17.67 -7.06
CA LEU A 69 -6.88 17.47 -5.98
C LEU A 69 -8.14 18.33 -6.17
N ASP A 70 -8.00 19.57 -6.63
CA ASP A 70 -9.12 20.46 -6.96
C ASP A 70 -9.99 19.89 -8.07
N ARG A 71 -9.38 19.35 -9.14
CA ARG A 71 -10.13 18.70 -10.21
C ARG A 71 -10.94 17.51 -9.68
N ARG A 72 -10.35 16.69 -8.81
CA ARG A 72 -11.04 15.53 -8.21
C ARG A 72 -12.17 15.99 -7.29
N ALA A 73 -11.91 16.98 -6.43
CA ALA A 73 -12.92 17.55 -5.54
C ALA A 73 -14.11 18.13 -6.33
N ALA A 74 -13.85 18.85 -7.43
CA ALA A 74 -14.89 19.41 -8.29
C ALA A 74 -15.79 18.33 -8.92
N GLN A 75 -15.24 17.17 -9.29
CA GLN A 75 -16.03 16.04 -9.79
C GLN A 75 -16.99 15.51 -8.73
N HIS A 76 -16.54 15.36 -7.49
CA HIS A 76 -17.43 14.98 -6.39
C HIS A 76 -18.45 16.08 -6.10
N GLU A 77 -18.07 17.36 -6.16
CA GLU A 77 -18.98 18.50 -5.91
C GLU A 77 -20.12 18.52 -6.92
N ALA A 78 -19.82 18.26 -8.19
CA ALA A 78 -20.82 18.09 -9.25
C ALA A 78 -21.77 16.89 -9.02
N LEU A 79 -21.31 15.86 -8.30
CA LEU A 79 -22.10 14.68 -7.91
C LEU A 79 -22.76 14.84 -6.53
N GLY A 80 -22.74 16.05 -5.94
CA GLY A 80 -23.34 16.33 -4.64
C GLY A 80 -22.41 16.08 -3.44
N ALA A 81 -21.13 16.50 -3.50
CA ALA A 81 -20.08 16.28 -2.49
C ALA A 81 -20.39 16.67 -1.03
N ARG A 82 -21.53 17.29 -0.74
CA ARG A 82 -21.96 17.53 0.65
C ARG A 82 -22.84 16.41 1.21
N ALA A 83 -23.06 15.34 0.45
CA ALA A 83 -23.90 14.22 0.83
C ALA A 83 -23.52 13.62 2.20
N CYS A 84 -22.25 13.63 2.60
CA CYS A 84 -21.77 13.01 3.84
C CYS A 84 -21.23 14.01 4.87
N SER A 85 -21.55 15.31 4.77
CA SER A 85 -20.98 16.36 5.63
C SER A 85 -21.22 16.14 7.14
N ASN A 86 -22.31 15.44 7.48
CA ASN A 86 -22.70 15.14 8.86
C ASN A 86 -22.46 13.67 9.24
N THR A 87 -21.70 12.93 8.42
CA THR A 87 -21.44 11.50 8.63
C THR A 87 -20.03 11.31 9.18
N THR A 88 -19.92 10.58 10.29
CA THR A 88 -18.63 10.12 10.82
C THR A 88 -18.39 8.67 10.40
N CYS A 89 -17.31 8.46 9.66
CA CYS A 89 -16.92 7.18 9.10
C CYS A 89 -15.64 6.66 9.76
N VAL A 90 -15.62 5.38 10.09
CA VAL A 90 -14.45 4.68 10.62
C VAL A 90 -13.96 3.66 9.61
N VAL A 91 -12.68 3.73 9.24
CA VAL A 91 -12.02 2.76 8.36
C VAL A 91 -11.03 1.94 9.17
N ILE A 92 -11.20 0.61 9.14
CA ILE A 92 -10.32 -0.32 9.86
C ILE A 92 -9.28 -0.86 8.90
N GLY A 93 -8.02 -0.43 9.04
CA GLY A 93 -6.87 -0.89 8.27
C GLY A 93 -6.34 0.15 7.27
N ALA A 94 -5.04 0.47 7.36
CA ALA A 94 -4.32 1.36 6.45
C ALA A 94 -3.71 0.62 5.24
N GLY A 95 -4.37 -0.45 4.78
CA GLY A 95 -4.03 -1.09 3.52
C GLY A 95 -4.35 -0.18 2.32
N PRO A 96 -3.87 -0.51 1.09
CA PRO A 96 -4.18 0.27 -0.10
C PRO A 96 -5.69 0.49 -0.30
N CYS A 97 -6.50 -0.55 -0.07
CA CYS A 97 -7.96 -0.45 -0.19
C CYS A 97 -8.56 0.48 0.88
N GLY A 98 -8.21 0.31 2.16
CA GLY A 98 -8.73 1.14 3.25
C GLY A 98 -8.37 2.61 3.09
N LEU A 99 -7.10 2.91 2.77
CA LEU A 99 -6.67 4.28 2.49
C LEU A 99 -7.37 4.86 1.27
N ARG A 100 -7.56 4.07 0.21
CA ARG A 100 -8.28 4.52 -0.98
C ARG A 100 -9.75 4.84 -0.68
N THR A 101 -10.42 4.04 0.15
CA THR A 101 -11.78 4.30 0.62
C THR A 101 -11.83 5.57 1.48
N ALA A 102 -10.87 5.75 2.39
CA ALA A 102 -10.78 6.95 3.22
C ALA A 102 -10.61 8.23 2.38
N VAL A 103 -9.84 8.15 1.29
CA VAL A 103 -9.68 9.26 0.33
C VAL A 103 -11.02 9.64 -0.33
N GLU A 104 -11.81 8.68 -0.82
CA GLU A 104 -13.13 9.02 -1.41
C GLU A 104 -14.07 9.62 -0.37
N LEU A 105 -14.14 9.03 0.83
CA LEU A 105 -14.97 9.55 1.91
C LEU A 105 -14.57 10.98 2.30
N GLY A 106 -13.27 11.29 2.28
CA GLY A 106 -12.76 12.63 2.50
C GLY A 106 -13.19 13.62 1.41
N PHE A 107 -13.23 13.21 0.14
CA PHE A 107 -13.78 14.04 -0.94
C PHE A 107 -15.30 14.23 -0.85
N MET A 108 -16.03 13.27 -0.28
CA MET A 108 -17.47 13.36 0.00
C MET A 108 -17.81 14.21 1.23
N GLY A 109 -16.82 14.81 1.87
CA GLY A 109 -16.99 15.70 3.03
C GLY A 109 -17.22 14.99 4.36
N ALA A 110 -17.12 13.65 4.42
CA ALA A 110 -17.28 12.91 5.66
C ALA A 110 -16.14 13.19 6.65
N ARG A 111 -16.45 13.07 7.95
CA ARG A 111 -15.40 12.98 8.98
C ARG A 111 -14.87 11.55 8.97
N VAL A 112 -13.63 11.36 8.53
CA VAL A 112 -13.05 10.02 8.39
C VAL A 112 -11.97 9.79 9.44
N VAL A 113 -12.13 8.74 10.21
CA VAL A 113 -11.15 8.25 11.18
C VAL A 113 -10.66 6.87 10.73
N LEU A 114 -9.35 6.70 10.60
CA LEU A 114 -8.72 5.46 10.17
C LEU A 114 -7.89 4.88 11.31
N VAL A 115 -8.12 3.61 11.64
CA VAL A 115 -7.37 2.89 12.67
C VAL A 115 -6.50 1.79 12.03
N GLU A 116 -5.22 1.74 12.39
CA GLU A 116 -4.29 0.73 11.91
C GLU A 116 -3.48 0.15 13.08
N LYS A 117 -3.41 -1.19 13.12
CA LYS A 117 -2.70 -1.92 14.17
C LYS A 117 -1.19 -1.67 14.11
N ARG A 118 -0.62 -1.53 12.93
CA ARG A 118 0.82 -1.33 12.73
C ARG A 118 1.16 0.16 12.67
N ASP A 119 2.44 0.47 12.77
CA ASP A 119 2.99 1.82 12.56
C ASP A 119 3.92 1.91 11.35
N SER A 120 4.04 0.81 10.61
CA SER A 120 4.97 0.65 9.51
C SER A 120 4.35 -0.20 8.42
N PHE A 121 4.66 0.18 7.19
CA PHE A 121 4.35 -0.59 6.00
C PHE A 121 5.58 -1.43 5.67
N SER A 122 5.50 -2.76 5.83
CA SER A 122 6.66 -3.66 5.76
C SER A 122 6.60 -4.70 4.63
N ARG A 123 5.53 -4.71 3.84
CA ARG A 123 5.27 -5.76 2.84
C ARG A 123 5.91 -5.46 1.49
N ASN A 124 7.02 -6.11 1.15
CA ASN A 124 7.76 -5.83 -0.08
C ASN A 124 7.13 -6.36 -1.38
N ASN A 125 6.08 -7.18 -1.28
CA ASN A 125 5.46 -7.81 -2.44
C ASN A 125 4.99 -6.78 -3.47
N VAL A 126 5.15 -7.10 -4.75
CA VAL A 126 4.78 -6.21 -5.86
C VAL A 126 3.37 -6.52 -6.32
N LEU A 127 2.56 -5.48 -6.47
CA LEU A 127 1.18 -5.58 -6.95
C LEU A 127 1.08 -5.01 -8.36
N HIS A 128 0.52 -5.80 -9.27
CA HIS A 128 0.13 -5.35 -10.61
C HIS A 128 -0.98 -4.29 -10.52
N LEU A 129 -0.95 -3.31 -11.42
CA LEU A 129 -1.92 -2.24 -11.52
C LEU A 129 -2.60 -2.26 -12.88
N TRP A 130 -3.92 -2.28 -12.87
CA TRP A 130 -4.68 -2.09 -14.10
C TRP A 130 -4.60 -0.64 -14.57
N PRO A 131 -4.78 -0.37 -15.88
CA PRO A 131 -4.69 0.98 -16.44
C PRO A 131 -5.55 2.03 -15.71
N PHE A 132 -6.78 1.66 -15.32
CA PHE A 132 -7.67 2.57 -14.59
C PHE A 132 -7.11 2.94 -13.20
N THR A 133 -6.44 2.01 -12.52
CA THR A 133 -5.81 2.26 -11.21
C THR A 133 -4.60 3.16 -11.34
N ILE A 134 -3.82 3.01 -12.43
CA ILE A 134 -2.71 3.91 -12.75
C ILE A 134 -3.25 5.33 -12.99
N HIS A 135 -4.32 5.45 -13.76
CA HIS A 135 -4.97 6.73 -14.03
C HIS A 135 -5.51 7.38 -12.74
N ASP A 136 -6.19 6.61 -11.88
CA ASP A 136 -6.70 7.06 -10.60
C ASP A 136 -5.58 7.60 -9.70
N LEU A 137 -4.52 6.82 -9.47
CA LEU A 137 -3.38 7.25 -8.65
C LEU A 137 -2.63 8.46 -9.25
N ARG A 138 -2.49 8.54 -10.58
CA ARG A 138 -1.96 9.74 -11.26
C ARG A 138 -2.87 10.95 -11.06
N GLY A 139 -4.18 10.75 -11.03
CA GLY A 139 -5.20 11.74 -10.70
C GLY A 139 -5.05 12.29 -9.27
N LEU A 140 -4.66 11.44 -8.32
CA LEU A 140 -4.37 11.83 -6.93
C LEU A 140 -2.97 12.43 -6.71
N GLY A 141 -2.18 12.60 -7.77
CA GLY A 141 -0.85 13.20 -7.68
C GLY A 141 0.26 12.22 -7.28
N ALA A 142 0.10 10.91 -7.49
CA ALA A 142 1.10 9.90 -7.12
C ALA A 142 2.53 10.20 -7.61
N LYS A 143 2.68 10.81 -8.80
CA LYS A 143 4.00 11.19 -9.35
C LYS A 143 4.73 12.26 -8.51
N LYS A 144 3.98 13.08 -7.76
CA LYS A 144 4.56 14.09 -6.85
C LYS A 144 5.18 13.45 -5.61
N PHE A 145 4.50 12.46 -5.04
CA PHE A 145 4.96 11.73 -3.87
C PHE A 145 5.94 10.61 -4.23
N TYR A 146 5.92 10.16 -5.49
CA TYR A 146 6.84 9.16 -6.03
C TYR A 146 7.23 9.46 -7.48
N GLY A 147 8.42 10.01 -7.68
CA GLY A 147 8.89 10.41 -9.02
C GLY A 147 8.95 9.26 -10.03
N LYS A 148 9.20 8.02 -9.59
CA LYS A 148 9.28 6.83 -10.46
C LYS A 148 7.91 6.16 -10.70
N PHE A 149 6.79 6.81 -10.34
CA PHE A 149 5.46 6.23 -10.45
C PHE A 149 5.10 5.95 -11.91
N CYS A 150 5.01 4.65 -12.27
CA CYS A 150 4.65 4.18 -13.62
C CYS A 150 5.40 4.97 -14.71
N ALA A 151 6.74 5.03 -14.58
CA ALA A 151 7.61 5.63 -15.58
C ALA A 151 7.81 4.64 -16.75
N GLY A 152 7.58 5.09 -17.99
CA GLY A 152 7.60 4.22 -19.17
C GLY A 152 6.44 3.21 -19.18
N SER A 153 6.75 1.94 -19.46
CA SER A 153 5.81 0.82 -19.52
C SER A 153 5.57 0.12 -18.17
N ILE A 154 6.07 0.68 -17.06
CA ILE A 154 5.92 0.08 -15.73
C ILE A 154 4.46 0.14 -15.28
N ASP A 155 3.85 -1.05 -15.11
CA ASP A 155 2.45 -1.27 -14.72
C ASP A 155 2.30 -1.85 -13.30
N HIS A 156 3.38 -1.88 -12.53
CA HIS A 156 3.41 -2.49 -11.20
C HIS A 156 4.17 -1.61 -10.20
N ILE A 157 3.84 -1.77 -8.91
CA ILE A 157 4.47 -1.01 -7.83
C ILE A 157 4.67 -1.92 -6.62
N SER A 158 5.81 -1.82 -5.94
CA SER A 158 6.05 -2.49 -4.65
C SER A 158 5.07 -1.99 -3.58
N GLN A 159 4.49 -2.92 -2.82
CA GLN A 159 3.49 -2.64 -1.79
C GLN A 159 4.10 -2.01 -0.52
N SER A 160 5.42 -2.06 -0.34
CA SER A 160 6.02 -1.86 0.99
C SER A 160 6.02 -0.43 1.46
N GLU A 161 6.37 0.55 0.62
CA GLU A 161 6.67 1.89 1.17
C GLU A 161 6.01 3.01 0.39
N LEU A 162 5.31 2.69 -0.69
CA LEU A 162 5.08 3.70 -1.70
C LEU A 162 3.63 3.91 -2.08
N ARG A 163 2.86 2.84 -2.34
CA ARG A 163 1.45 2.99 -2.71
C ARG A 163 0.60 3.39 -1.52
N SER A 164 0.74 2.67 -0.40
CA SER A 164 0.06 3.05 0.85
C SER A 164 0.54 4.40 1.34
N LEU A 165 1.79 4.77 1.11
CA LEU A 165 2.33 6.04 1.56
C LEU A 165 1.86 7.22 0.69
N VAL A 166 1.73 7.05 -0.64
CA VAL A 166 1.04 7.99 -1.52
C VAL A 166 -0.39 8.21 -1.05
N LEU A 167 -1.15 7.13 -0.84
CA LEU A 167 -2.55 7.23 -0.40
C LEU A 167 -2.68 7.79 1.02
N LEU A 168 -1.75 7.47 1.92
CA LEU A 168 -1.67 8.06 3.26
C LEU A 168 -1.46 9.57 3.19
N LYS A 169 -0.50 10.03 2.38
CA LYS A 169 -0.24 11.46 2.20
C LYS A 169 -1.47 12.19 1.66
N VAL A 170 -2.14 11.61 0.67
CA VAL A 170 -3.40 12.16 0.14
C VAL A 170 -4.51 12.16 1.19
N ALA A 171 -4.67 11.07 1.96
CA ALA A 171 -5.66 10.97 3.03
C ALA A 171 -5.43 12.04 4.11
N LEU A 172 -4.18 12.24 4.54
CA LEU A 172 -3.81 13.29 5.50
C LEU A 172 -4.14 14.69 4.95
N LEU A 173 -3.82 14.96 3.68
CA LEU A 173 -4.19 16.21 3.01
C LEU A 173 -5.71 16.41 2.92
N LEU A 174 -6.51 15.36 2.86
CA LEU A 174 -7.97 15.47 2.91
C LEU A 174 -8.51 15.67 4.33
N GLY A 175 -7.66 15.51 5.35
CA GLY A 175 -8.03 15.64 6.76
C GLY A 175 -8.43 14.32 7.42
N VAL A 176 -8.11 13.17 6.82
CA VAL A 176 -8.37 11.87 7.45
C VAL A 176 -7.54 11.75 8.74
N GLU A 177 -8.22 11.43 9.85
CA GLU A 177 -7.60 11.23 11.16
C GLU A 177 -7.01 9.81 11.23
N VAL A 178 -5.69 9.67 11.11
CA VAL A 178 -5.02 8.35 11.06
C VAL A 178 -4.39 8.01 12.41
N HIS A 179 -4.85 6.92 13.02
CA HIS A 179 -4.33 6.37 14.27
C HIS A 179 -3.60 5.05 14.02
N VAL A 180 -2.27 5.07 14.16
CA VAL A 180 -1.41 3.89 14.08
C VAL A 180 -1.16 3.29 15.47
N ASN A 181 -0.71 2.03 15.53
CA ASN A 181 -0.58 1.28 16.78
C ASN A 181 -1.91 1.10 17.54
N VAL A 182 -3.03 1.15 16.83
CA VAL A 182 -4.38 0.98 17.39
C VAL A 182 -5.05 -0.20 16.72
N GLU A 183 -5.25 -1.27 17.47
CA GLU A 183 -5.96 -2.45 16.98
C GLU A 183 -7.44 -2.36 17.31
N PHE A 184 -8.29 -2.36 16.28
CA PHE A 184 -9.72 -2.59 16.44
C PHE A 184 -9.99 -3.99 17.00
N LYS A 185 -10.85 -4.09 18.01
CA LYS A 185 -11.25 -5.36 18.64
C LYS A 185 -12.68 -5.74 18.29
N ARG A 186 -13.65 -4.87 18.57
CA ARG A 186 -15.07 -5.12 18.30
C ARG A 186 -15.86 -3.82 18.24
N LEU A 187 -17.07 -3.92 17.70
CA LEU A 187 -18.08 -2.87 17.82
C LEU A 187 -18.67 -2.87 19.23
N VAL A 188 -18.98 -1.67 19.72
CA VAL A 188 -19.71 -1.44 20.96
C VAL A 188 -21.05 -0.87 20.59
N GLU A 189 -22.10 -1.66 20.82
CA GLU A 189 -23.48 -1.27 20.55
C GLU A 189 -23.90 -0.15 21.50
N PRO A 190 -24.74 0.79 21.03
CA PRO A 190 -25.31 1.81 21.89
C PRO A 190 -26.19 1.16 22.99
N PRO A 191 -26.17 1.65 24.24
CA PRO A 191 -26.99 1.10 25.33
C PRO A 191 -28.49 1.17 25.00
N LYS A 192 -29.28 0.20 25.50
CA LYS A 192 -30.73 0.16 25.31
C LYS A 192 -31.47 1.25 26.10
N ASP A 193 -31.01 1.57 27.31
CA ASP A 193 -31.59 2.63 28.15
C ASP A 193 -30.94 3.98 27.87
N GLN A 194 -31.57 4.80 27.02
CA GLN A 194 -31.09 6.13 26.61
C GLN A 194 -31.94 7.30 27.12
N GLN A 195 -32.49 7.19 28.33
CA GLN A 195 -33.43 8.16 28.90
C GLN A 195 -32.80 9.56 29.16
N LYS A 196 -31.47 9.65 29.39
CA LYS A 196 -30.78 10.92 29.71
C LYS A 196 -29.68 11.33 28.73
N HIS A 197 -29.00 10.39 28.07
CA HIS A 197 -27.97 10.66 27.07
C HIS A 197 -28.07 9.67 25.92
N LYS A 198 -28.18 10.18 24.68
CA LYS A 198 -28.12 9.37 23.46
C LYS A 198 -26.65 9.14 23.14
N VAL A 199 -26.21 7.89 23.17
CA VAL A 199 -24.84 7.47 22.82
C VAL A 199 -24.94 6.66 21.54
N GLY A 200 -24.12 7.00 20.54
CA GLY A 200 -24.03 6.30 19.26
C GLY A 200 -23.19 5.03 19.30
N TRP A 201 -22.96 4.46 18.12
CA TRP A 201 -22.06 3.31 17.93
C TRP A 201 -20.62 3.71 18.22
N ARG A 202 -19.90 2.83 18.94
CA ARG A 202 -18.48 3.02 19.27
C ARG A 202 -17.68 1.77 18.93
N MET A 203 -16.37 1.84 19.15
CA MET A 203 -15.45 0.72 18.94
C MET A 203 -14.61 0.46 20.18
N GLU A 204 -14.38 -0.82 20.50
CA GLU A 204 -13.32 -1.20 21.41
C GLU A 204 -12.01 -1.31 20.63
N VAL A 205 -10.97 -0.66 21.16
CA VAL A 205 -9.62 -0.68 20.59
C VAL A 205 -8.59 -1.10 21.63
N SER A 206 -7.42 -1.50 21.15
CA SER A 206 -6.22 -1.74 21.95
C SER A 206 -5.11 -0.79 21.51
N PRO A 207 -4.54 0.04 22.42
CA PRO A 207 -4.83 0.10 23.86
C PRO A 207 -6.18 0.76 24.20
N LYS A 208 -6.85 0.30 25.27
CA LYS A 208 -8.20 0.76 25.65
C LYS A 208 -8.26 2.24 26.03
N SER A 209 -7.15 2.80 26.52
CA SER A 209 -7.01 4.20 26.88
C SER A 209 -6.94 5.15 25.69
N HIS A 210 -6.86 4.63 24.46
CA HIS A 210 -6.75 5.47 23.28
C HIS A 210 -8.04 6.30 23.06
N PRO A 211 -7.95 7.61 22.77
CA PRO A 211 -9.12 8.51 22.68
C PRO A 211 -10.20 8.07 21.67
N VAL A 212 -9.79 7.39 20.59
CA VAL A 212 -10.71 6.86 19.57
C VAL A 212 -11.75 5.88 20.13
N SER A 213 -11.54 5.31 21.32
CA SER A 213 -12.53 4.47 22.01
C SER A 213 -13.82 5.23 22.38
N GLN A 214 -13.74 6.55 22.52
CA GLN A 214 -14.88 7.42 22.82
C GLN A 214 -15.51 8.02 21.57
N LEU A 215 -14.94 7.76 20.38
CA LEU A 215 -15.49 8.27 19.13
C LEU A 215 -16.79 7.54 18.78
N GLU A 216 -17.85 8.33 18.59
CA GLU A 216 -19.10 7.87 18.01
C GLU A 216 -19.04 7.98 16.48
N PHE A 217 -19.58 6.99 15.78
CA PHE A 217 -19.58 6.95 14.32
C PHE A 217 -20.87 6.35 13.75
N ASP A 218 -21.18 6.73 12.52
CA ASP A 218 -22.38 6.29 11.79
C ASP A 218 -22.07 5.13 10.83
N VAL A 219 -20.84 5.11 10.29
CA VAL A 219 -20.41 4.16 9.26
C VAL A 219 -19.11 3.50 9.67
N VAL A 220 -19.02 2.18 9.50
CA VAL A 220 -17.78 1.41 9.69
C VAL A 220 -17.42 0.64 8.43
N ILE A 221 -16.16 0.70 8.02
CA ILE A 221 -15.62 0.02 6.85
C ILE A 221 -14.49 -0.92 7.29
N GLY A 222 -14.68 -2.22 7.06
CA GLY A 222 -13.65 -3.24 7.29
C GLY A 222 -12.70 -3.36 6.10
N ALA A 223 -11.45 -2.90 6.26
CA ALA A 223 -10.39 -2.99 5.25
C ALA A 223 -9.10 -3.62 5.81
N ASP A 224 -9.23 -4.47 6.83
CA ASP A 224 -8.15 -5.12 7.60
C ASP A 224 -7.67 -6.46 6.98
N GLY A 225 -8.13 -6.74 5.76
CA GLY A 225 -7.73 -7.90 4.96
C GLY A 225 -8.36 -9.21 5.45
N ARG A 226 -7.58 -10.30 5.45
CA ARG A 226 -8.10 -11.65 5.77
C ARG A 226 -8.66 -11.77 7.19
N ARG A 227 -8.20 -10.94 8.13
CA ARG A 227 -8.68 -10.97 9.51
C ARG A 227 -10.19 -10.70 9.53
N ASN A 228 -10.64 -9.63 8.88
CA ASN A 228 -12.04 -9.21 8.79
C ASN A 228 -12.72 -9.29 10.16
N THR A 229 -12.32 -8.36 11.00
CA THR A 229 -12.71 -8.25 12.41
C THR A 229 -14.16 -7.81 12.61
N LEU A 230 -14.89 -7.42 11.56
CA LEU A 230 -16.31 -7.08 11.66
C LEU A 230 -17.20 -8.34 11.68
N PRO A 231 -18.09 -8.48 12.68
CA PRO A 231 -19.03 -9.61 12.75
C PRO A 231 -20.19 -9.46 11.74
N GLY A 232 -20.95 -10.52 11.52
CA GLY A 232 -22.17 -10.51 10.69
C GLY A 232 -21.97 -10.84 9.20
N PHE A 233 -20.73 -10.88 8.71
CA PHE A 233 -20.44 -11.18 7.30
C PHE A 233 -20.11 -12.66 7.09
N ARG A 234 -21.06 -13.41 6.50
CA ARG A 234 -20.84 -14.81 6.10
C ARG A 234 -19.83 -14.89 4.95
N ARG A 235 -18.79 -15.72 5.10
CA ARG A 235 -17.79 -15.94 4.06
C ARG A 235 -18.11 -17.17 3.24
N LYS A 236 -17.88 -17.08 1.93
CA LYS A 236 -17.90 -18.22 1.03
C LYS A 236 -16.46 -18.72 0.90
N GLU A 237 -16.17 -19.88 1.45
CA GLU A 237 -14.88 -20.53 1.27
C GLU A 237 -14.94 -21.41 0.02
N PHE A 238 -14.04 -21.14 -0.93
CA PHE A 238 -13.85 -21.99 -2.10
C PHE A 238 -12.59 -22.83 -1.90
N ARG A 239 -12.78 -24.14 -1.68
CA ARG A 239 -11.68 -25.08 -1.57
C ARG A 239 -11.38 -25.70 -2.93
N GLY A 240 -10.35 -25.18 -3.60
CA GLY A 240 -9.82 -25.75 -4.83
C GLY A 240 -8.78 -26.84 -4.56
N LYS A 241 -8.00 -27.16 -5.60
CA LYS A 241 -6.79 -27.99 -5.46
C LYS A 241 -5.78 -27.28 -4.55
N LEU A 242 -4.98 -28.07 -3.83
CA LEU A 242 -3.97 -27.55 -2.92
C LEU A 242 -2.97 -26.68 -3.70
N ALA A 243 -2.94 -25.37 -3.48
CA ALA A 243 -2.03 -24.47 -4.18
C ALA A 243 -1.14 -23.68 -3.20
N ILE A 244 0.17 -23.79 -3.38
CA ILE A 244 1.20 -23.17 -2.54
C ILE A 244 1.90 -22.07 -3.33
N ALA A 245 1.69 -20.82 -2.96
CA ALA A 245 2.36 -19.68 -3.59
C ALA A 245 3.66 -19.32 -2.88
N ILE A 246 4.79 -19.19 -3.59
CA ILE A 246 6.06 -18.70 -3.03
C ILE A 246 6.33 -17.30 -3.57
N THR A 247 6.61 -16.31 -2.70
CA THR A 247 7.09 -14.98 -3.12
C THR A 247 8.49 -14.73 -2.59
N ALA A 248 9.41 -14.32 -3.45
CA ALA A 248 10.80 -13.99 -3.05
C ALA A 248 11.14 -12.61 -3.57
N ASN A 249 11.85 -11.78 -2.79
CA ASN A 249 12.35 -10.45 -3.18
C ASN A 249 13.88 -10.43 -3.05
N PHE A 250 14.56 -9.94 -4.07
CA PHE A 250 16.02 -9.75 -4.15
C PHE A 250 16.34 -8.26 -4.27
N LYS A 251 17.57 -7.81 -4.00
CA LYS A 251 17.93 -6.38 -4.02
C LYS A 251 18.19 -5.87 -5.43
N ASN A 252 17.52 -4.80 -5.86
CA ASN A 252 17.82 -4.08 -7.11
C ASN A 252 18.91 -3.02 -6.89
N ARG A 253 20.03 -3.10 -7.60
CA ARG A 253 21.07 -2.04 -7.55
C ARG A 253 20.89 -0.95 -8.62
N ASN A 254 19.92 -1.09 -9.51
CA ASN A 254 19.63 -0.19 -10.63
C ASN A 254 20.82 -0.02 -11.60
N THR A 255 21.59 -1.08 -11.80
CA THR A 255 22.65 -1.11 -12.82
C THR A 255 22.06 -1.19 -14.23
N THR A 256 22.83 -0.80 -15.24
CA THR A 256 22.42 -0.90 -16.65
C THR A 256 22.15 -2.35 -17.07
N ALA A 257 22.90 -3.31 -16.51
CA ALA A 257 22.68 -4.74 -16.73
C ALA A 257 21.33 -5.19 -16.16
N GLU A 258 21.01 -4.85 -14.90
CA GLU A 258 19.71 -5.15 -14.28
C GLU A 258 18.54 -4.49 -15.03
N ALA A 259 18.74 -3.28 -15.56
CA ALA A 259 17.71 -2.54 -16.30
C ALA A 259 17.35 -3.15 -17.66
N LYS A 260 18.30 -3.84 -18.31
CA LYS A 260 18.09 -4.52 -19.61
C LYS A 260 17.28 -5.82 -19.50
N VAL A 261 17.19 -6.42 -18.31
CA VAL A 261 16.42 -7.64 -18.09
C VAL A 261 14.93 -7.35 -18.27
N GLU A 262 14.23 -8.14 -19.09
CA GLU A 262 12.79 -7.99 -19.34
C GLU A 262 11.93 -8.51 -18.18
N GLU A 263 10.69 -8.01 -18.11
CA GLU A 263 9.73 -8.41 -17.08
C GLU A 263 8.84 -9.56 -17.53
N ILE A 264 8.52 -10.44 -16.58
CA ILE A 264 7.61 -11.55 -16.80
C ILE A 264 6.23 -11.17 -16.27
N SER A 265 5.33 -10.75 -17.16
CA SER A 265 3.95 -10.31 -16.84
C SER A 265 3.05 -11.43 -16.33
N GLY A 266 3.45 -12.69 -16.55
CA GLY A 266 2.78 -13.88 -16.08
C GLY A 266 3.08 -15.00 -17.06
N VAL A 267 3.74 -16.06 -16.60
CA VAL A 267 4.00 -17.24 -17.43
C VAL A 267 3.17 -18.36 -16.86
N ALA A 268 2.08 -18.69 -17.55
CA ALA A 268 1.27 -19.84 -17.22
C ALA A 268 1.84 -21.08 -17.92
N PHE A 269 1.85 -22.21 -17.23
CA PHE A 269 2.32 -23.48 -17.79
C PHE A 269 1.64 -23.83 -19.11
N ILE A 270 0.34 -23.53 -19.21
CA ILE A 270 -0.49 -23.78 -20.39
C ILE A 270 0.14 -23.19 -21.66
N PHE A 271 0.77 -22.02 -21.57
CA PHE A 271 1.32 -21.32 -22.73
C PHE A 271 2.81 -21.60 -22.94
N ASN A 272 3.59 -21.83 -21.89
CA ASN A 272 5.05 -21.99 -21.97
C ASN A 272 5.54 -23.32 -21.41
N GLN A 273 5.00 -24.43 -21.91
CA GLN A 273 5.33 -25.76 -21.41
C GLN A 273 6.82 -26.11 -21.54
N ARG A 274 7.46 -25.72 -22.65
CA ARG A 274 8.91 -25.95 -22.89
C ARG A 274 9.77 -25.32 -21.79
N PHE A 275 9.61 -24.02 -21.53
CA PHE A 275 10.30 -23.33 -20.44
C PHE A 275 10.20 -24.05 -19.08
N PHE A 276 9.02 -24.57 -18.73
CA PHE A 276 8.86 -25.30 -17.47
C PHE A 276 9.43 -26.72 -17.49
N GLN A 277 9.47 -27.37 -18.65
CA GLN A 277 10.13 -28.66 -18.82
C GLN A 277 11.65 -28.50 -18.68
N ASP A 278 12.22 -27.48 -19.32
CA ASP A 278 13.66 -27.18 -19.28
C ASP A 278 14.10 -26.81 -17.85
N LEU A 279 13.35 -25.89 -17.20
CA LEU A 279 13.59 -25.52 -15.80
C LEU A 279 13.59 -26.76 -14.87
N ARG A 280 12.69 -27.71 -15.11
CA ARG A 280 12.61 -28.94 -14.33
C ARG A 280 13.82 -29.84 -14.57
N GLN A 281 14.27 -29.98 -15.82
CA GLN A 281 15.43 -30.80 -16.17
C GLN A 281 16.71 -30.25 -15.55
N GLU A 282 16.91 -28.93 -15.60
CA GLU A 282 18.15 -28.29 -15.13
C GLU A 282 18.24 -28.18 -13.60
N THR A 283 17.14 -27.84 -12.93
CA THR A 283 17.17 -27.49 -11.49
C THR A 283 16.59 -28.56 -10.58
N GLY A 284 15.96 -29.60 -11.14
CA GLY A 284 15.18 -30.57 -10.39
C GLY A 284 13.93 -30.00 -9.70
N LEU A 285 13.64 -28.70 -9.85
CA LEU A 285 12.46 -28.04 -9.29
C LEU A 285 11.21 -28.58 -9.99
N ARG A 286 10.59 -29.60 -9.39
CA ARG A 286 9.27 -30.08 -9.81
C ARG A 286 8.19 -29.11 -9.34
N ARG A 287 7.54 -28.44 -10.28
CA ARG A 287 6.11 -28.11 -10.12
C ARG A 287 5.32 -29.32 -10.61
N HIS A 288 4.81 -30.13 -9.70
CA HIS A 288 3.98 -31.28 -10.08
C HIS A 288 2.62 -30.80 -10.61
N TRP A 289 2.44 -30.81 -11.93
CA TRP A 289 1.15 -30.88 -12.62
C TRP A 289 1.16 -31.93 -13.74
N ALA A 290 1.90 -33.01 -13.55
CA ALA A 290 1.74 -34.18 -14.42
C ALA A 290 0.31 -34.71 -14.23
N ALA A 291 -0.36 -35.04 -15.33
CA ALA A 291 -1.60 -35.81 -15.31
C ALA A 291 -1.45 -37.00 -14.34
N PRO A 292 -2.45 -37.30 -13.51
CA PRO A 292 -2.30 -38.30 -12.46
C PRO A 292 -1.98 -39.65 -13.11
N LEU A 293 -0.88 -40.28 -12.71
CA LEU A 293 -0.88 -41.74 -12.63
C LEU A 293 -1.90 -42.13 -11.55
N PRO A 294 -2.71 -43.17 -11.76
CA PRO A 294 -3.82 -43.48 -10.87
C PRO A 294 -3.28 -43.83 -9.48
N GLY A 295 -3.53 -42.97 -8.48
CA GLY A 295 -3.31 -43.32 -7.06
C GLY A 295 -2.87 -42.23 -6.10
N GLU A 296 -2.12 -41.20 -6.51
CA GLU A 296 -1.52 -40.25 -5.54
C GLU A 296 -1.83 -38.77 -5.80
N ARG A 297 -2.33 -38.08 -4.76
CA ARG A 297 -2.70 -36.66 -4.77
C ARG A 297 -1.60 -35.81 -4.11
N GLY A 298 -0.78 -35.14 -4.92
CA GLY A 298 0.26 -34.20 -4.46
C GLY A 298 -0.13 -32.70 -4.55
N PRO A 299 0.56 -31.79 -3.83
CA PRO A 299 0.30 -30.33 -3.83
C PRO A 299 0.62 -29.62 -5.16
N GLU A 300 -0.19 -28.63 -5.58
CA GLU A 300 0.17 -27.60 -6.55
C GLU A 300 1.13 -26.59 -5.89
N CYS A 301 2.29 -26.32 -6.48
CA CYS A 301 3.18 -25.23 -6.06
C CYS A 301 3.28 -24.16 -7.16
N ILE A 302 2.85 -22.95 -6.88
CA ILE A 302 2.99 -21.73 -7.70
C ILE A 302 4.15 -20.88 -7.14
N ALA A 303 5.38 -21.06 -7.60
CA ALA A 303 6.47 -20.16 -7.19
C ALA A 303 6.44 -18.81 -7.96
N GLY A 304 5.99 -17.75 -7.32
CA GLY A 304 6.21 -16.37 -7.74
C GLY A 304 7.56 -15.84 -7.26
N VAL A 305 8.68 -16.33 -7.79
CA VAL A 305 10.00 -15.73 -7.53
C VAL A 305 10.05 -14.36 -8.22
N ARG A 306 10.13 -13.26 -7.46
CA ARG A 306 10.19 -11.89 -7.99
C ARG A 306 11.23 -11.05 -7.24
N PRO A 307 12.50 -11.06 -7.69
CA PRO A 307 13.45 -10.01 -7.32
C PRO A 307 12.76 -8.65 -7.19
N GLN A 308 13.01 -7.96 -6.07
CA GLN A 308 12.77 -6.53 -6.03
C GLN A 308 13.78 -6.03 -7.07
N GLY A 309 13.31 -5.78 -8.29
CA GLY A 309 14.16 -5.64 -9.47
C GLY A 309 14.70 -6.94 -10.05
N ARG A 310 13.86 -7.56 -10.88
CA ARG A 310 14.13 -8.41 -12.09
C ARG A 310 15.06 -9.66 -12.01
N ARG A 311 14.72 -10.65 -12.86
CA ARG A 311 15.03 -12.10 -12.80
C ARG A 311 16.33 -12.55 -13.49
N LEU A 312 16.63 -13.84 -13.30
CA LEU A 312 17.62 -14.66 -14.02
C LEU A 312 17.34 -14.78 -15.53
N LEU A 313 18.43 -14.95 -16.25
CA LEU A 313 18.59 -15.05 -17.71
C LEU A 313 17.77 -16.18 -18.34
N ASP A 314 17.21 -15.90 -19.51
CA ASP A 314 16.89 -16.88 -20.55
C ASP A 314 17.81 -16.58 -21.75
N GLN A 315 18.57 -17.57 -22.21
CA GLN A 315 19.48 -17.41 -23.36
C GLN A 315 18.67 -17.54 -24.65
N SER A 316 18.68 -16.50 -25.49
CA SER A 316 18.18 -16.58 -26.85
C SER A 316 19.25 -17.17 -27.80
N PRO A 317 18.87 -17.89 -28.87
CA PRO A 317 19.77 -18.77 -29.60
C PRO A 317 20.52 -18.01 -30.70
N ALA A 318 21.83 -17.84 -30.55
CA ALA A 318 22.76 -17.64 -31.67
C ALA A 318 24.19 -17.94 -31.21
N ALA A 319 24.86 -18.79 -31.98
CA ALA A 319 26.14 -19.42 -31.73
C ALA A 319 27.30 -18.45 -31.46
N VAL A 320 28.25 -18.85 -30.61
CA VAL A 320 29.69 -18.97 -30.98
C VAL A 320 30.33 -20.10 -30.15
N SER A 321 31.03 -20.97 -30.86
CA SER A 321 31.89 -22.04 -30.38
C SER A 321 33.05 -21.56 -29.51
N GLY A 322 33.34 -22.32 -28.45
CA GLY A 322 34.69 -22.46 -27.92
C GLY A 322 34.92 -21.85 -26.54
N LEU A 323 34.78 -22.66 -25.50
CA LEU A 323 35.57 -22.55 -24.27
C LEU A 323 35.86 -23.98 -23.77
N ARG A 324 37.16 -24.27 -23.61
CA ARG A 324 37.72 -25.57 -23.23
C ARG A 324 37.28 -25.94 -21.81
N HIS A 325 36.89 -27.20 -21.64
CA HIS A 325 36.61 -27.81 -20.34
C HIS A 325 37.92 -28.33 -19.73
N GLU A 326 38.37 -27.77 -18.61
CA GLU A 326 39.37 -28.41 -17.74
C GLU A 326 38.63 -29.25 -16.69
N SER A 327 39.02 -30.52 -16.55
CA SER A 327 38.34 -31.47 -15.68
C SER A 327 38.95 -31.45 -14.27
N LEU A 328 38.20 -30.97 -13.28
CA LEU A 328 38.57 -31.11 -11.88
C LEU A 328 38.24 -32.53 -11.41
N ARG A 329 39.28 -33.28 -11.03
CA ARG A 329 39.21 -34.66 -10.52
C ARG A 329 38.32 -34.76 -9.27
N PRO A 330 37.57 -35.86 -9.08
CA PRO A 330 36.86 -36.11 -7.84
C PRO A 330 37.85 -36.48 -6.73
N ALA A 331 37.77 -35.78 -5.60
CA ALA A 331 38.45 -36.18 -4.37
C ALA A 331 37.84 -37.50 -3.87
N GLY A 332 38.66 -38.54 -3.81
CA GLY A 332 38.29 -39.86 -3.33
C GLY A 332 37.96 -39.87 -1.85
N ARG A 333 36.98 -40.71 -1.50
CA ARG A 333 36.75 -41.18 -0.13
C ARG A 333 37.98 -41.95 0.36
N GLY A 334 38.41 -41.66 1.59
CA GLY A 334 39.31 -42.50 2.37
C GLY A 334 38.89 -42.46 3.84
N HIS A 335 38.57 -43.63 4.40
CA HIS A 335 38.66 -43.93 5.83
C HIS A 335 40.11 -43.62 6.30
N VAL A 336 40.41 -43.08 7.48
CA VAL A 336 40.05 -43.40 8.87
C VAL A 336 40.08 -42.12 9.69
#